data_AF-A0A6G0PX53-F1
#
_entry.id   AF-A0A6G0PX53-F1
#
_cell.length_a   1.000
_cell.length_b   1.000
_cell.length_c   1.000
_cell.angle_alpha   90.00
_cell.angle_beta   90.00
_cell.angle_gamma   90.00
#
_symmetry.space_group_name_H-M   'P 1'
#
loop_
_entity.id
_entity.type
_entity.pdbx_description
1 polymer ?
#
loop_
_entity_poly.entity_id
_entity_poly.type
_entity_poly.pdbx_seq_one_letter_code
_entity_poly.pdbx_strand_id
1 'polypeptide(L)'
;MREEAETTKIHLTREDYLILVCWMENPANFAIIHGCEKKTAVGAKTTKPDAFKRLAEHLHKMTKTPGLKRKPLTAESMKRRWNTYKSKFTRTL
;
A
#
# COMPACT_ATOMS: atom_id res chain seq x y z
N MET A 1 9.74 14.70 25.38
CA MET A 1 8.37 14.63 24.84
C MET A 1 8.50 14.26 23.37
N ARG A 2 8.05 13.09 22.95
CA ARG A 2 8.07 12.70 21.54
C ARG A 2 6.85 13.35 20.90
N GLU A 3 7.09 14.35 20.08
CA GLU A 3 6.08 15.04 19.29
C GLU A 3 5.42 14.01 18.37
N GLU A 4 4.32 13.39 18.84
CA GLU A 4 3.42 12.66 17.96
C GLU A 4 2.75 13.70 17.09
N ALA A 5 3.43 14.03 15.99
CA ALA A 5 2.84 14.77 14.89
C ALA A 5 1.45 14.18 14.65
N GLU A 6 0.43 15.02 14.82
CA GLU A 6 -0.98 14.75 14.57
C GLU A 6 -1.15 14.40 13.09
N THR A 7 -0.70 13.22 12.72
CA THR A 7 -0.99 12.58 11.46
C THR A 7 -2.44 12.21 11.58
N THR A 8 -3.29 13.10 11.09
CA THR A 8 -4.72 12.87 10.84
C THR A 8 -4.87 11.40 10.48
N LYS A 9 -5.44 10.63 11.40
CA LYS A 9 -5.41 9.17 11.35
C LYS A 9 -6.41 8.76 10.28
N ILE A 10 -6.05 8.90 9.01
CA ILE A 10 -6.97 8.64 7.91
C ILE A 10 -7.29 7.16 7.95
N HIS A 11 -8.57 6.86 8.20
CA HIS A 11 -9.07 5.50 8.24
C HIS A 11 -9.38 5.05 6.82
N LEU A 12 -8.79 3.92 6.42
CA LEU A 12 -9.14 3.24 5.17
C LEU A 12 -10.52 2.61 5.35
N THR A 13 -11.42 2.92 4.43
CA THR A 13 -12.73 2.28 4.34
C THR A 13 -12.62 0.90 3.70
N ARG A 14 -13.71 0.13 3.69
CA ARG A 14 -13.75 -1.15 2.97
C ARG A 14 -13.49 -0.98 1.47
N GLU A 15 -14.04 0.06 0.85
CA GLU A 15 -13.79 0.37 -0.57
C GLU A 15 -12.31 0.64 -0.83
N ASP A 16 -11.63 1.35 0.08
CA ASP A 16 -10.19 1.59 -0.03
C ASP A 16 -9.38 0.28 0.04
N TYR A 17 -9.77 -0.65 0.92
CA TYR A 17 -9.16 -1.98 0.97
C TYR A 17 -9.43 -2.82 -0.28
N LEU A 18 -10.60 -2.69 -0.91
CA LEU A 18 -10.87 -3.36 -2.19
C LEU A 18 -9.96 -2.84 -3.30
N ILE A 19 -9.70 -1.53 -3.36
CA ILE A 19 -8.73 -0.94 -4.29
C ILE A 19 -7.32 -1.51 -4.05
N LEU A 20 -6.92 -1.60 -2.77
CA LEU A 20 -5.63 -2.18 -2.36
C LEU A 20 -5.49 -3.64 -2.83
N VAL A 21 -6.51 -4.46 -2.59
CA VAL A 21 -6.51 -5.87 -2.97
C VAL A 21 -6.54 -6.03 -4.49
N CYS A 22 -7.40 -5.29 -5.20
CA CYS A 22 -7.49 -5.33 -6.66
C CYS A 22 -6.16 -4.98 -7.34
N TRP A 23 -5.44 -3.99 -6.81
CA TRP A 23 -4.09 -3.67 -7.31
C TRP A 23 -3.09 -4.81 -7.10
N MET A 24 -3.25 -5.57 -6.01
CA MET A 24 -2.42 -6.72 -5.63
C MET A 24 -2.80 -8.02 -6.36
N GLU A 25 -3.99 -8.10 -6.96
CA GLU A 25 -4.35 -9.23 -7.82
C GLU A 25 -3.50 -9.28 -9.10
N ASN A 26 -2.89 -8.15 -9.49
CA ASN A 26 -1.88 -8.16 -10.55
C ASN A 26 -0.62 -8.90 -10.07
N PRO A 27 -0.24 -10.03 -10.71
CA PRO A 27 0.85 -10.87 -10.26
C PRO A 27 2.21 -10.14 -10.28
N ALA A 28 2.40 -9.16 -11.16
CA ALA A 28 3.63 -8.36 -11.19
C ALA A 28 3.75 -7.47 -9.94
N ASN A 29 2.66 -6.78 -9.59
CA ASN A 29 2.60 -5.94 -8.39
C ASN A 29 2.80 -6.75 -7.11
N PHE A 30 2.14 -7.91 -7.04
CA PHE A 30 2.29 -8.87 -5.95
C PHE A 30 3.74 -9.32 -5.82
N ALA A 31 4.37 -9.71 -6.93
CA ALA A 31 5.73 -10.21 -6.96
C ALA A 31 6.74 -9.15 -6.49
N ILE A 32 6.57 -7.87 -6.86
CA ILE A 32 7.44 -6.77 -6.41
C ILE A 32 7.32 -6.57 -4.88
N ILE A 33 6.09 -6.52 -4.33
CA ILE A 33 5.89 -6.27 -2.89
C ILE A 33 6.31 -7.46 -2.03
N HIS A 34 5.96 -8.68 -2.46
CA HIS A 34 6.27 -9.90 -1.71
C HIS A 34 7.70 -10.40 -1.99
N GLY A 35 8.38 -9.87 -3.01
CA GLY A 35 9.71 -10.35 -3.42
C GLY A 35 9.66 -11.73 -4.05
N CYS A 36 8.53 -12.08 -4.68
CA CYS A 36 8.36 -13.34 -5.41
C CYS A 36 8.84 -13.23 -6.87
N GLU A 37 9.33 -12.06 -7.28
CA GLU A 37 9.96 -11.90 -8.59
C GLU A 37 11.17 -12.84 -8.70
N LYS A 38 11.07 -13.79 -9.63
CA LYS A 38 12.24 -14.54 -10.10
C LYS A 38 13.22 -13.51 -10.65
N LYS A 39 14.44 -13.48 -10.13
CA LYS A 39 15.52 -12.54 -10.51
C LYS A 39 15.57 -12.37 -12.04
N THR A 40 14.98 -11.32 -12.58
CA THR A 40 15.18 -10.94 -13.98
C THR A 40 16.34 -9.97 -14.11
N ALA A 41 16.96 -10.03 -15.28
CA ALA A 41 18.27 -9.51 -15.66
C ALA A 41 18.58 -8.07 -15.24
N VAL A 42 19.88 -7.78 -15.23
CA VAL A 42 20.53 -6.49 -14.94
C VAL A 42 19.78 -5.32 -15.59
N GLY A 43 18.94 -4.66 -14.81
CA GLY A 43 18.09 -3.53 -15.19
C GLY A 43 17.39 -3.00 -13.93
N ALA A 44 17.06 -1.69 -13.92
CA ALA A 44 16.61 -0.97 -12.72
C ALA A 44 15.60 -1.75 -11.87
N LYS A 45 16.04 -2.21 -10.69
CA LYS A 45 15.20 -3.00 -9.78
C LYS A 45 14.11 -2.09 -9.20
N THR A 46 12.85 -2.37 -9.52
CA THR A 46 11.74 -1.75 -8.78
C THR A 46 11.82 -2.26 -7.35
N THR A 47 12.07 -1.36 -6.41
CA THR A 47 12.24 -1.73 -5.00
C THR A 47 10.88 -1.82 -4.31
N LYS A 48 10.78 -2.61 -3.23
CA LYS A 48 9.58 -2.68 -2.39
C LYS A 48 9.00 -1.30 -2.00
N PRO A 49 9.79 -0.31 -1.54
CA PRO A 49 9.25 1.02 -1.24
C PRO A 49 8.69 1.74 -2.49
N ASP A 50 9.27 1.55 -3.67
CA ASP A 50 8.74 2.10 -4.92
C ASP A 50 7.36 1.51 -5.25
N ALA A 51 7.19 0.20 -5.08
CA ALA A 51 5.89 -0.45 -5.24
C ALA A 51 4.83 0.06 -4.25
N PHE A 52 5.19 0.26 -2.98
CA PHE A 52 4.27 0.86 -2.01
C PHE A 52 3.92 2.32 -2.33
N LYS A 53 4.86 3.06 -2.94
CA LYS A 53 4.59 4.41 -3.43
C LYS A 53 3.57 4.37 -4.58
N ARG A 54 3.79 3.51 -5.58
CA ARG A 54 2.84 3.32 -6.71
C ARG A 54 1.46 2.89 -6.22
N LEU A 55 1.39 1.99 -5.24
CA LEU A 55 0.13 1.57 -4.64
C LEU A 55 -0.58 2.74 -3.92
N ALA A 56 0.17 3.60 -3.22
CA ALA A 56 -0.39 4.80 -2.60
C ALA A 56 -0.92 5.81 -3.62
N GLU A 57 -0.23 5.98 -4.75
CA GLU A 57 -0.69 6.82 -5.86
C GLU A 57 -1.93 6.23 -6.54
N HIS A 58 -1.98 4.91 -6.72
CA HIS A 58 -3.16 4.23 -7.25
C HIS A 58 -4.37 4.39 -6.33
N LEU A 59 -4.19 4.18 -5.02
CA LEU A 59 -5.24 4.41 -4.03
C LEU A 59 -5.72 5.87 -4.05
N HIS A 60 -4.80 6.83 -4.11
CA HIS A 60 -5.15 8.26 -4.17
C HIS A 60 -6.01 8.61 -5.38
N LYS A 61 -5.75 7.99 -6.54
CA LYS A 61 -6.55 8.20 -7.77
C LYS A 61 -7.95 7.59 -7.69
N MET A 62 -8.07 6.42 -7.05
CA MET A 62 -9.31 5.63 -7.06
C MET A 62 -10.20 5.86 -5.83
N THR A 63 -9.62 6.35 -4.73
CA THR A 63 -10.34 6.54 -3.46
C THR A 63 -11.40 7.64 -3.55
N LYS A 64 -12.51 7.43 -2.85
CA LYS A 64 -13.52 8.46 -2.58
C LYS A 64 -13.31 9.15 -1.22
N THR A 65 -12.42 8.61 -0.38
CA THR A 65 -12.18 9.09 0.97
C THR A 65 -11.54 10.48 0.93
N PRO A 66 -12.17 11.52 1.47
CA PRO A 66 -11.71 12.91 1.32
C PRO A 66 -10.30 13.13 1.89
N GLY A 67 -9.94 12.43 2.98
CA GLY A 67 -8.59 12.49 3.54
C GLY A 67 -7.51 11.95 2.60
N LEU A 68 -7.81 10.88 1.86
CA LEU A 68 -6.88 10.26 0.90
C LEU A 68 -6.84 11.01 -0.43
N LYS A 69 -7.92 11.73 -0.81
CA LYS A 69 -7.94 12.59 -2.00
C LYS A 69 -7.10 13.86 -1.87
N ARG A 70 -6.82 14.33 -0.64
CA ARG A 70 -6.00 15.54 -0.43
C ARG A 70 -4.53 15.30 -0.70
N LYS A 71 -4.02 14.12 -0.34
CA LYS A 71 -2.61 13.76 -0.52
C LYS A 71 -2.44 12.24 -0.56
N PRO A 72 -1.60 11.70 -1.45
CA PRO A 72 -1.26 10.28 -1.42
C PRO A 72 -0.52 9.92 -0.12
N LEU A 73 -0.74 8.69 0.35
CA LEU A 73 -0.01 8.15 1.49
C LEU A 73 1.48 8.01 1.16
N THR A 74 2.35 8.11 2.17
CA THR A 74 3.76 7.75 2.01
C THR A 74 3.91 6.24 1.83
N ALA A 75 4.99 5.79 1.19
CA ALA A 75 5.27 4.37 1.01
C ALA A 75 5.31 3.61 2.36
N GLU A 76 5.87 4.21 3.41
CA GLU A 76 5.90 3.63 4.75
C GLU A 76 4.51 3.51 5.39
N SER A 77 3.69 4.56 5.26
CA SER A 77 2.31 4.55 5.75
C SER A 77 1.51 3.45 5.03
N MET A 78 1.67 3.36 3.71
CA MET A 78 1.02 2.33 2.90
C MET A 78 1.45 0.92 3.32
N LYS A 79 2.76 0.70 3.47
CA LYS A 79 3.33 -0.57 3.95
C LYS A 79 2.77 -0.96 5.32
N ARG A 80 2.68 -0.02 6.26
CA ARG A 80 2.12 -0.27 7.60
C ARG A 80 0.66 -0.69 7.52
N ARG A 81 -0.16 0.04 6.74
CA ARG A 81 -1.59 -0.27 6.54
C ARG A 81 -1.80 -1.63 5.88
N TRP A 82 -1.02 -1.94 4.84
CA TRP A 82 -1.05 -3.24 4.17
C TRP A 82 -0.70 -4.39 5.13
N ASN A 83 0.32 -4.22 5.96
CA ASN A 83 0.68 -5.24 6.96
C ASN A 83 -0.40 -5.41 8.03
N THR A 84 -1.02 -4.32 8.51
CA THR A 84 -2.17 -4.41 9.42
C THR A 84 -3.33 -5.16 8.78
N TYR A 85 -3.65 -4.89 7.52
CA TYR A 85 -4.70 -5.61 6.78
C TYR A 85 -4.39 -7.10 6.68
N LYS A 86 -3.19 -7.46 6.20
CA LYS A 86 -2.75 -8.87 6.11
C LYS A 86 -2.84 -9.58 7.46
N SER A 87 -2.33 -8.97 8.53
CA SER A 87 -2.36 -9.58 9.87
C SER A 87 -3.79 -9.87 10.37
N LYS A 88 -4.75 -8.99 10.05
CA LYS A 88 -6.16 -9.24 10.37
C LYS A 88 -6.75 -10.32 9.49
N PHE A 89 -6.46 -10.28 8.19
CA PHE A 89 -6.96 -11.27 7.23
C PHE A 89 -6.43 -12.69 7.54
N THR A 90 -5.13 -12.85 7.84
CA THR A 90 -4.54 -14.13 8.21
C THR A 90 -4.99 -14.66 9.57
N ARG A 91 -5.52 -13.82 10.46
CA ARG A 91 -6.15 -14.28 11.72
C ARG A 91 -7.58 -14.76 11.53
N THR A 92 -8.18 -14.49 10.37
CA THR A 92 -9.57 -14.81 10.04
C THR A 92 -9.66 -16.02 9.10
N LEU A 93 -8.52 -16.60 8.71
CA LEU A 93 -8.37 -17.84 7.98
C LEU A 93 -7.84 -18.92 8.92
#